data_AF-A0A351SV50-F1
#
_entry.id   AF-A0A351SV50-F1
#
_cell.length_a   1.000
_cell.length_b   1.000
_cell.length_c   1.000
_cell.angle_alpha   90.00
_cell.angle_beta   90.00
_cell.angle_gamma   90.00
#
_symmetry.space_group_name_H-M   'P 1'
#
loop_
_entity.id
_entity.type
_entity.pdbx_description
1 polymer ?
#
loop_
_entity_poly.entity_id
_entity_poly.type
_entity_poly.pdbx_seq_one_letter_code
_entity_poly.pdbx_strand_id
1 'polypeptide(L)'
;MTMDLGTPNLEALQRMLIALILGGLVGLEREHSQAQEGQIGIGGIRTFPIFAVLGALAVFASQWFEWFFLFVFLVISSFLIVSYYYSAKADPGLTTELSAVAVYLIGALAQWGEIHLAAALSIVLTALLSLKKPLHHLTTRLGEDDLYATLKFVTVTIIVLPLLPDQAYGPLAVFNPYKLGLMVV
;
A
#
# COMPACT_ATOMS: atom_id res chain seq x y z
N MET A 1 26.33 -23.94 35.14
CA MET A 1 26.63 -22.59 34.60
C MET A 1 26.68 -22.70 33.08
N THR A 2 25.53 -22.94 32.47
CA THR A 2 25.33 -22.98 31.02
C THR A 2 24.69 -21.66 30.65
N MET A 3 25.40 -20.85 29.86
CA MET A 3 24.88 -19.61 29.30
C MET A 3 23.74 -19.95 28.32
N ASP A 4 22.51 -19.72 28.75
CA ASP A 4 21.30 -19.79 27.94
C ASP A 4 21.20 -18.52 27.06
N LEU A 5 22.08 -18.43 26.07
CA LEU A 5 22.12 -17.35 25.07
C LEU A 5 21.37 -17.71 23.77
N GLY A 6 20.65 -18.84 23.73
CA GLY A 6 20.36 -19.54 22.48
C GLY A 6 19.02 -19.23 21.79
N THR A 7 17.94 -18.97 22.53
CA THR A 7 16.58 -18.99 21.95
C THR A 7 15.99 -17.60 21.66
N PRO A 8 15.94 -16.62 22.59
CA PRO A 8 15.21 -15.37 22.34
C PRO A 8 15.91 -14.46 21.32
N ASN A 9 17.25 -14.44 21.32
CA ASN A 9 18.03 -13.62 20.38
C ASN A 9 18.00 -14.22 18.96
N LEU A 10 17.92 -15.55 18.85
CA LEU A 10 17.83 -16.23 17.56
C LEU A 10 16.46 -15.99 16.92
N GLU A 11 15.38 -16.06 17.68
CA GLU A 11 14.05 -15.71 17.20
C GLU A 11 13.97 -14.23 16.79
N ALA A 12 14.54 -13.32 17.59
CA ALA A 12 14.59 -11.91 17.25
C ALA A 12 15.35 -11.68 15.93
N LEU A 13 16.48 -12.35 15.72
CA LEU A 13 17.23 -12.27 14.47
C LEU A 13 16.44 -12.83 13.28
N GLN A 14 15.75 -13.97 13.46
CA GLN A 14 14.88 -14.54 12.42
C GLN A 14 13.77 -13.57 12.03
N ARG A 15 13.11 -12.92 13.01
CA ARG A 15 12.08 -11.91 12.76
C ARG A 15 12.63 -10.69 12.02
N MET A 16 13.84 -10.23 12.36
CA MET A 16 14.53 -9.17 11.61
C MET A 16 14.87 -9.59 10.18
N LEU A 17 15.30 -10.84 9.94
CA LEU A 17 15.54 -11.36 8.60
C LEU A 17 14.24 -11.42 7.79
N ILE A 18 13.13 -11.82 8.40
CA ILE A 18 11.81 -11.79 7.77
C ILE A 18 11.42 -10.34 7.44
N ALA A 19 11.57 -9.41 8.38
CA ALA A 19 11.31 -7.99 8.14
C ALA A 19 12.16 -7.46 6.96
N LEU A 20 13.43 -7.85 6.88
CA LEU A 20 14.31 -7.51 5.75
C LEU A 20 13.76 -8.05 4.43
N ILE A 21 13.31 -9.30 4.37
CA ILE A 21 12.72 -9.89 3.15
C ILE A 21 11.44 -9.16 2.76
N LEU A 22 10.55 -8.86 3.73
CA LEU A 22 9.29 -8.16 3.50
C LEU A 22 9.52 -6.71 3.03
N GLY A 23 10.49 -6.01 3.61
CA GLY A 23 10.88 -4.67 3.14
C GLY A 23 11.56 -4.72 1.78
N GLY A 24 12.35 -5.77 1.51
CA GLY A 24 12.96 -6.03 0.21
C GLY A 24 11.94 -6.25 -0.91
N LEU A 25 10.86 -6.98 -0.63
CA LEU A 25 9.76 -7.19 -1.58
C LEU A 25 9.14 -5.86 -2.02
N VAL A 26 8.82 -4.98 -1.07
CA VAL A 26 8.28 -3.64 -1.37
C VAL A 26 9.33 -2.78 -2.10
N GLY A 27 10.58 -2.87 -1.68
CA GLY A 27 11.69 -2.14 -2.30
C GLY A 27 11.95 -2.53 -3.75
N LEU A 28 11.78 -3.81 -4.10
CA LEU A 28 11.92 -4.31 -5.46
C LEU A 28 10.85 -3.73 -6.38
N GLU A 29 9.59 -3.79 -5.95
CA GLU A 29 8.50 -3.18 -6.73
C GLU A 29 8.70 -1.66 -6.86
N ARG A 30 9.17 -1.01 -5.79
CA ARG A 30 9.41 0.44 -5.85
C ARG A 30 10.53 0.80 -6.83
N GLU A 31 11.64 0.06 -6.82
CA GLU A 31 12.76 0.29 -7.75
C GLU A 31 12.33 0.05 -9.20
N HIS A 32 11.56 -1.01 -9.44
CA HIS A 32 11.01 -1.30 -10.75
C HIS A 32 10.03 -0.22 -11.23
N SER A 33 9.15 0.27 -10.35
CA SER A 33 8.22 1.38 -10.62
C SER A 33 8.97 2.68 -10.93
N GLN A 34 10.01 3.04 -10.14
CA GLN A 34 10.80 4.25 -10.37
C GLN A 34 11.58 4.20 -11.69
N ALA A 35 12.21 3.06 -11.98
CA ALA A 35 12.97 2.87 -13.22
C ALA A 35 12.10 3.06 -14.47
N GLN A 36 10.82 2.66 -14.41
CA GLN A 36 9.88 2.82 -15.52
C GLN A 36 9.29 4.22 -15.63
N GLU A 37 9.09 4.92 -14.51
CA GLU A 37 8.56 6.29 -14.49
C GLU A 37 9.67 7.34 -14.77
N GLY A 38 10.93 6.94 -14.88
CA GLY A 38 12.07 7.85 -15.06
C GLY A 38 12.27 8.80 -13.87
N GLN A 39 11.68 8.48 -12.73
CA GLN A 39 11.70 9.30 -11.53
C GLN A 39 12.93 8.97 -10.69
N ILE A 40 13.67 10.01 -10.29
CA ILE A 40 14.70 9.91 -9.27
C ILE A 40 13.99 10.07 -7.92
N GLY A 41 13.59 8.96 -7.33
CA GLY A 41 12.85 8.94 -6.08
C GLY A 41 13.65 8.32 -4.93
N ILE A 42 13.15 8.52 -3.72
CA ILE A 42 13.74 7.93 -2.52
C ILE A 42 13.33 6.46 -2.47
N GLY A 43 14.32 5.57 -2.45
CA GLY A 43 14.12 4.19 -2.03
C GLY A 43 13.86 3.17 -3.14
N GLY A 44 14.41 1.99 -2.90
CA GLY A 44 14.37 0.80 -3.75
C GLY A 44 14.82 -0.42 -2.93
N ILE A 45 15.49 -1.39 -3.55
CA ILE A 45 15.88 -2.65 -2.89
C ILE A 45 16.85 -2.47 -1.71
N ARG A 46 17.47 -1.30 -1.57
CA ARG A 46 18.38 -0.99 -0.46
C ARG A 46 17.67 -0.31 0.69
N THR A 47 16.86 0.71 0.40
CA THR A 47 16.31 1.61 1.44
C THR A 47 15.09 1.03 2.15
N PHE A 48 14.18 0.38 1.43
CA PHE A 48 12.98 -0.22 2.03
C PHE A 48 13.28 -1.37 3.01
N PRO A 49 14.16 -2.34 2.69
CA PRO A 49 14.57 -3.32 3.69
C PRO A 49 15.27 -2.67 4.90
N ILE A 50 16.03 -1.59 4.72
CA ILE A 50 16.59 -0.83 5.85
C ILE A 50 15.49 -0.26 6.74
N PHE A 51 14.42 0.34 6.17
CA PHE A 51 13.30 0.83 6.97
C PHE A 51 12.61 -0.29 7.76
N ALA A 52 12.41 -1.46 7.15
CA ALA A 52 11.82 -2.61 7.84
C ALA A 52 12.70 -3.09 9.00
N VAL A 53 14.00 -3.21 8.78
CA VAL A 53 14.95 -3.59 9.84
C VAL A 53 15.01 -2.53 10.94
N LEU A 54 14.95 -1.24 10.61
CA LEU A 54 14.88 -0.17 11.61
C LEU A 54 13.61 -0.28 12.47
N GLY A 55 12.47 -0.65 11.88
CA GLY A 55 11.23 -0.93 12.61
C GLY A 55 11.36 -2.11 13.56
N ALA A 56 11.93 -3.21 13.07
CA ALA A 56 12.17 -4.39 13.88
C ALA A 56 13.16 -4.11 15.02
N LEU A 57 14.26 -3.40 14.74
CA LEU A 57 15.23 -2.97 15.75
C LEU A 57 14.60 -2.04 16.79
N ALA A 58 13.69 -1.16 16.37
CA ALA A 58 13.06 -0.22 17.28
C ALA A 58 12.15 -0.92 18.31
N VAL A 59 11.41 -1.96 17.90
CA VAL A 59 10.62 -2.81 18.81
C VAL A 59 11.51 -3.71 19.68
N PHE A 60 12.61 -4.22 19.13
CA PHE A 60 13.56 -4.98 19.93
C PHE A 60 14.20 -4.11 21.02
N ALA A 61 14.62 -2.90 20.65
CA ALA A 61 15.25 -1.95 21.56
C ALA A 61 14.27 -1.33 22.58
N SER A 62 12.96 -1.34 22.30
CA SER A 62 11.96 -0.82 23.23
C SER A 62 11.82 -1.65 24.51
N GLN A 63 12.41 -2.85 24.55
CA GLN A 63 12.54 -3.66 25.77
C GLN A 63 13.43 -3.01 26.83
N TRP A 64 14.42 -2.20 26.41
CA TRP A 64 15.28 -1.43 27.33
C TRP A 64 14.85 0.02 27.45
N PHE A 65 14.28 0.58 26.39
CA PHE A 65 13.89 1.99 26.30
C PHE A 65 12.50 2.12 25.70
N GLU A 66 11.47 2.23 26.54
CA GLU A 66 10.06 2.21 26.13
C GLU A 66 9.73 3.17 24.97
N TRP A 67 10.37 4.35 24.93
CA TRP A 67 10.08 5.41 23.94
C TRP A 67 10.94 5.31 22.67
N PHE A 68 11.82 4.32 22.57
CA PHE A 68 12.76 4.19 21.45
C PHE A 68 12.06 3.97 20.12
N PHE A 69 10.94 3.24 20.13
CA PHE A 69 10.09 3.08 18.94
C PHE A 69 9.61 4.42 18.38
N LEU A 70 9.00 5.25 19.23
CA LEU A 70 8.52 6.58 18.83
C LEU A 70 9.67 7.50 18.41
N PHE A 71 10.82 7.42 19.09
CA PHE A 71 12.00 8.20 18.74
C PHE A 71 12.50 7.87 17.32
N VAL A 72 12.68 6.59 17.00
CA VAL A 72 13.14 6.17 15.66
C VAL A 72 12.11 6.53 14.60
N PHE A 73 10.81 6.36 14.89
CA PHE A 73 9.72 6.79 14.00
C PHE A 73 9.82 8.28 13.68
N LEU A 74 9.96 9.14 14.69
CA LEU A 74 10.08 10.60 14.51
C LEU A 74 11.32 10.98 13.71
N VAL A 75 12.46 10.33 13.95
CA VAL A 75 13.69 10.56 13.17
C VAL A 75 13.45 10.22 11.70
N ILE A 76 12.93 9.02 11.40
CA ILE A 76 12.64 8.60 10.02
C ILE A 76 11.63 9.54 9.36
N SER A 77 10.53 9.86 10.03
CA SER A 77 9.53 10.80 9.52
C SER A 77 10.13 12.18 9.23
N SER A 78 11.01 12.69 10.09
CA SER A 78 11.70 13.96 9.85
C SER A 78 12.58 13.89 8.61
N PHE A 79 13.34 12.81 8.42
CA PHE A 79 14.15 12.62 7.20
C PHE A 79 13.27 12.53 5.95
N LEU A 80 12.13 11.84 6.03
CA LEU A 80 11.18 11.73 4.91
C LEU A 80 10.55 13.09 4.57
N ILE A 81 10.17 13.89 5.56
CA ILE A 81 9.63 15.25 5.35
C ILE A 81 10.68 16.14 4.66
N VAL A 82 11.92 16.11 5.14
CA VAL A 82 13.02 16.87 4.52
C VAL A 82 13.24 16.40 3.09
N SER A 83 13.29 15.09 2.87
CA SER A 83 13.52 14.52 1.54
C SER A 83 12.38 14.81 0.57
N TYR A 84 11.13 14.80 1.05
CA TYR A 84 9.95 15.23 0.30
C TYR A 84 10.07 16.70 -0.08
N TYR A 85 10.45 17.58 0.85
CA TYR A 85 10.59 19.01 0.57
C TYR A 85 11.64 19.31 -0.51
N TYR A 86 12.78 18.60 -0.48
CA TYR A 86 13.81 18.74 -1.51
C TYR A 86 13.38 18.15 -2.86
N SER A 87 12.63 17.05 -2.84
CA SER A 87 12.21 16.36 -4.06
C SER A 87 10.93 16.95 -4.66
N ALA A 88 10.10 17.67 -3.89
CA ALA A 88 8.79 18.22 -4.27
C ALA A 88 8.78 19.07 -5.55
N LYS A 89 9.94 19.62 -5.94
CA LYS A 89 10.11 20.33 -7.21
C LYS A 89 10.01 19.43 -8.46
N ALA A 90 10.10 18.11 -8.29
CA ALA A 90 10.08 17.10 -9.35
C ALA A 90 8.88 16.14 -9.26
N ASP A 91 7.81 16.54 -8.55
CA ASP A 91 6.58 15.76 -8.33
C ASP A 91 6.78 14.32 -7.79
N PRO A 92 7.50 14.14 -6.67
CA PRO A 92 7.61 12.82 -6.03
C PRO A 92 6.29 12.55 -5.33
N GLY A 93 5.52 11.60 -5.85
CA GLY A 93 4.26 11.21 -5.23
C GLY A 93 4.45 10.84 -3.76
N LEU A 94 3.65 11.48 -2.89
CA LEU A 94 3.59 11.30 -1.43
C LEU A 94 3.40 9.84 -0.98
N THR A 95 2.96 8.99 -1.91
CA THR A 95 2.87 7.53 -1.73
C THR A 95 4.21 6.89 -1.37
N THR A 96 5.35 7.46 -1.82
CA THR A 96 6.68 6.87 -1.56
C THR A 96 7.07 6.98 -0.09
N GLU A 97 6.90 8.17 0.47
CA GLU A 97 7.18 8.50 1.85
C GLU A 97 6.24 7.72 2.77
N LEU A 98 4.94 7.66 2.42
CA LEU A 98 3.98 6.84 3.15
C LEU A 98 4.33 5.35 3.10
N SER A 99 4.82 4.85 1.96
CA SER A 99 5.26 3.45 1.84
C SER A 99 6.48 3.18 2.72
N ALA A 100 7.42 4.11 2.82
CA ALA A 100 8.57 3.99 3.71
C ALA A 100 8.15 3.89 5.18
N VAL A 101 7.20 4.74 5.61
CA VAL A 101 6.60 4.68 6.95
C VAL A 101 5.88 3.35 7.16
N ALA A 102 5.08 2.90 6.19
CA ALA A 102 4.37 1.62 6.28
C ALA A 102 5.34 0.44 6.41
N VAL A 103 6.45 0.44 5.67
CA VAL A 103 7.46 -0.63 5.75
C VAL A 103 8.19 -0.63 7.10
N TYR A 104 8.45 0.54 7.69
CA TYR A 104 8.93 0.62 9.07
C TYR A 104 7.94 -0.04 10.05
N LEU A 105 6.65 0.25 9.93
CA LEU A 105 5.61 -0.36 10.78
C LEU A 105 5.46 -1.88 10.54
N ILE A 106 5.58 -2.34 9.29
CA ILE A 106 5.55 -3.76 8.95
C ILE A 106 6.73 -4.50 9.59
N GLY A 107 7.92 -3.91 9.56
CA GLY A 107 9.09 -4.48 10.23
C GLY A 107 8.94 -4.53 11.76
N ALA A 108 8.34 -3.50 12.35
CA ALA A 108 7.99 -3.48 13.77
C ALA A 108 6.98 -4.58 14.14
N LEU A 109 5.94 -4.77 13.33
CA LEU A 109 4.94 -5.85 13.48
C LEU A 109 5.57 -7.24 13.40
N ALA A 110 6.49 -7.45 12.44
CA ALA A 110 7.22 -8.71 12.31
C ALA A 110 8.01 -9.03 13.59
N GLN A 111 8.66 -8.02 14.19
CA GLN A 111 9.39 -8.20 15.45
C GLN A 111 8.48 -8.48 16.65
N TRP A 112 7.31 -7.85 16.69
CA TRP A 112 6.30 -8.10 17.72
C TRP A 112 5.81 -9.56 17.74
N GLY A 113 6.01 -10.30 16.63
CA GLY A 113 5.65 -11.71 16.50
C GLY A 113 4.50 -11.93 15.51
N GLU A 114 3.91 -10.86 14.99
CA GLU A 114 2.79 -10.90 14.04
C GLU A 114 3.27 -11.09 12.59
N ILE A 115 4.03 -12.15 12.35
CA ILE A 115 4.69 -12.41 11.05
C ILE A 115 3.68 -12.54 9.91
N HIS A 116 2.56 -13.25 10.14
CA HIS A 116 1.53 -13.45 9.12
C HIS A 116 0.89 -12.12 8.71
N LEU A 117 0.61 -11.25 9.68
CA LEU A 117 0.02 -9.94 9.45
C LEU A 117 1.02 -9.02 8.73
N ALA A 118 2.28 -9.01 9.18
CA ALA A 118 3.35 -8.27 8.52
C ALA A 118 3.53 -8.70 7.06
N ALA A 119 3.52 -10.00 6.79
CA ALA A 119 3.61 -10.54 5.44
C ALA A 119 2.41 -10.15 4.57
N ALA A 120 1.19 -10.29 5.09
CA ALA A 120 -0.04 -9.89 4.38
C ALA A 120 -0.02 -8.39 4.04
N LEU A 121 0.33 -7.53 4.99
CA LEU A 121 0.43 -6.09 4.76
C LEU A 121 1.53 -5.73 3.75
N SER A 122 2.69 -6.40 3.79
CA SER A 122 3.76 -6.21 2.80
C SER A 122 3.30 -6.57 1.39
N ILE A 123 2.58 -7.68 1.23
CA ILE A 123 2.04 -8.11 -0.06
C ILE A 123 0.97 -7.13 -0.55
N VAL A 124 0.04 -6.73 0.31
CA VAL A 124 -1.02 -5.76 -0.04
C VAL A 124 -0.41 -4.41 -0.43
N LEU A 125 0.58 -3.92 0.33
CA LEU A 125 1.28 -2.69 0.02
C LEU A 125 2.00 -2.79 -1.33
N THR A 126 2.72 -3.88 -1.57
CA THR A 126 3.39 -4.16 -2.86
C THR A 126 2.38 -4.17 -4.01
N ALA A 127 1.25 -4.86 -3.84
CA ALA A 127 0.20 -4.92 -4.85
C ALA A 127 -0.40 -3.54 -5.15
N LEU A 128 -0.67 -2.74 -4.11
CA LEU A 128 -1.18 -1.39 -4.26
C LEU A 128 -0.19 -0.49 -5.03
N LEU A 129 1.10 -0.60 -4.73
CA LEU A 129 2.15 0.13 -5.44
C LEU A 129 2.23 -0.30 -6.91
N SER A 130 2.09 -1.60 -7.18
CA SER A 130 2.11 -2.13 -8.54
C SER A 130 0.91 -1.67 -9.38
N LEU A 131 -0.26 -1.52 -8.75
CA LEU A 131 -1.47 -1.07 -9.41
C LEU A 131 -1.50 0.44 -9.73
N LYS A 132 -0.67 1.25 -9.06
CA LYS A 132 -0.55 2.69 -9.36
C LYS A 132 -0.28 2.94 -10.85
N LYS A 133 0.64 2.16 -11.44
CA LYS A 133 1.05 2.32 -12.85
C LYS A 133 -0.08 2.06 -13.85
N PRO A 134 -0.74 0.89 -13.88
CA PRO A 134 -1.83 0.63 -14.82
C PRO A 134 -2.97 1.63 -14.63
N LEU A 135 -3.28 2.04 -13.40
CA LEU A 135 -4.30 3.07 -13.14
C LEU A 135 -3.92 4.42 -13.76
N HIS A 136 -2.67 4.87 -13.56
CA HIS A 136 -2.20 6.12 -14.16
C HIS A 136 -2.13 6.05 -15.69
N HIS A 137 -1.77 4.89 -16.25
CA HIS A 137 -1.78 4.68 -17.69
C HIS A 137 -3.22 4.68 -18.26
N LEU A 138 -4.20 4.17 -17.51
CA LEU A 138 -5.60 4.21 -17.89
C LEU A 138 -6.12 5.66 -17.89
N THR A 139 -5.80 6.46 -16.86
CA THR A 139 -6.19 7.87 -16.79
C THR A 139 -5.56 8.74 -17.87
N THR A 140 -4.37 8.38 -18.37
CA THR A 140 -3.71 9.13 -19.46
C THR A 140 -4.18 8.71 -20.84
N ARG A 141 -4.81 7.53 -20.99
CA ARG A 141 -5.38 7.05 -22.27
C ARG A 141 -6.86 7.35 -22.43
N LEU A 142 -7.61 7.43 -21.33
CA LEU A 142 -9.01 7.81 -21.33
C LEU A 142 -9.12 9.34 -21.31
N GLY A 143 -9.82 9.92 -22.29
CA GLY A 143 -10.16 11.34 -22.23
C GLY A 143 -11.10 11.64 -21.05
N GLU A 144 -11.15 12.89 -20.59
CA GLU A 144 -12.07 13.29 -19.50
C GLU A 144 -13.53 12.92 -19.80
N ASP A 145 -13.92 13.02 -21.07
CA ASP A 145 -15.25 12.65 -21.55
C ASP A 145 -15.52 11.14 -21.44
N ASP A 146 -14.54 10.30 -21.76
CA ASP A 146 -14.65 8.83 -21.64
C ASP A 146 -14.71 8.40 -20.18
N LEU A 147 -13.98 9.09 -19.30
CA LEU A 147 -14.03 8.84 -17.87
C LEU A 147 -15.41 9.18 -17.31
N TYR A 148 -15.98 10.34 -17.68
CA TYR A 148 -17.32 10.73 -17.29
C TYR A 148 -18.39 9.80 -17.85
N ALA A 149 -18.24 9.34 -19.09
CA ALA A 149 -19.15 8.39 -19.71
C ALA A 149 -19.11 7.03 -18.97
N THR A 150 -17.92 6.53 -18.67
CA THR A 150 -17.73 5.29 -17.91
C THR A 150 -18.31 5.42 -16.50
N LEU A 151 -18.04 6.52 -15.79
CA LEU A 151 -18.59 6.77 -14.46
C LEU A 151 -20.12 6.87 -14.49
N LYS A 152 -20.71 7.54 -15.48
CA LYS A 152 -22.17 7.59 -15.66
C LYS A 152 -22.73 6.19 -15.91
N PHE A 153 -22.11 5.41 -16.79
CA PHE A 153 -22.54 4.05 -17.08
C PHE A 153 -22.48 3.16 -15.83
N VAL A 154 -21.36 3.16 -15.10
CA VAL A 154 -21.20 2.43 -13.84
C VAL A 154 -22.23 2.88 -12.79
N THR A 155 -22.48 4.18 -12.69
CA THR A 155 -23.50 4.74 -11.78
C THR A 155 -24.89 4.24 -12.15
N VAL A 156 -25.25 4.24 -13.43
CA VAL A 156 -26.55 3.73 -13.90
C VAL A 156 -26.67 2.24 -13.61
N THR A 157 -25.66 1.44 -13.93
CA THR A 157 -25.70 -0.02 -13.78
C THR A 157 -25.68 -0.47 -12.31
N ILE A 158 -24.88 0.18 -11.46
CA ILE A 158 -24.70 -0.24 -10.06
C ILE A 158 -25.69 0.44 -9.11
N ILE A 159 -26.12 1.68 -9.40
CA ILE A 159 -27.00 2.43 -8.49
C ILE A 159 -28.43 2.47 -9.05
N VAL A 160 -28.61 2.94 -10.28
CA VAL A 160 -29.96 3.17 -10.84
C VAL A 160 -30.67 1.85 -11.14
N LEU A 161 -30.00 0.90 -11.79
CA LEU A 161 -30.56 -0.38 -12.20
C LEU A 161 -31.12 -1.21 -11.03
N PRO A 162 -30.41 -1.43 -9.90
CA PRO A 162 -30.99 -2.18 -8.77
C PRO A 162 -32.06 -1.39 -7.99
N LEU A 163 -32.12 -0.06 -8.12
CA LEU A 163 -33.17 0.76 -7.53
C LEU A 163 -34.46 0.77 -8.38
N LEU A 164 -34.41 0.32 -9.63
CA LEU A 164 -35.60 0.23 -10.48
C LEU A 164 -36.51 -0.89 -9.99
N PRO A 165 -37.80 -0.59 -9.72
CA PRO A 165 -38.75 -1.60 -9.29
C PRO A 165 -38.92 -2.66 -10.37
N ASP A 166 -38.66 -3.91 -10.02
CA ASP A 166 -38.83 -5.08 -10.89
C ASP A 166 -40.33 -5.46 -11.00
N GLN A 167 -41.16 -4.48 -11.35
CA GLN A 167 -42.60 -4.59 -11.45
C GLN A 167 -43.04 -4.12 -12.83
N ALA A 168 -43.90 -4.90 -13.47
CA ALA A 168 -44.43 -4.55 -14.77
C ALA A 168 -45.55 -3.51 -14.63
N TYR A 169 -45.38 -2.35 -15.26
CA TYR A 169 -46.35 -1.26 -15.27
C TYR A 169 -47.20 -1.28 -16.57
N GLY A 170 -48.48 -0.87 -16.46
CA GLY A 170 -49.41 -0.64 -17.59
C GLY A 170 -50.54 -1.66 -17.77
N PRO A 171 -51.56 -1.37 -18.62
CA PRO A 171 -52.82 -2.15 -18.73
C PRO A 171 -52.67 -3.61 -19.20
N LEU A 172 -51.50 -3.97 -19.74
CA LEU A 172 -51.15 -5.31 -20.21
C LEU A 172 -49.91 -5.90 -19.48
N ALA A 173 -49.38 -5.22 -18.45
CA ALA A 173 -48.19 -5.64 -17.70
C ALA A 173 -46.94 -5.96 -18.56
N VAL A 174 -46.69 -5.21 -19.64
CA VAL A 174 -45.59 -5.48 -20.59
C VAL A 174 -44.34 -4.64 -20.31
N PHE A 175 -44.46 -3.48 -19.65
CA PHE A 175 -43.34 -2.57 -19.41
C PHE A 175 -42.71 -2.83 -18.04
N ASN A 176 -41.58 -3.52 -18.00
CA ASN A 176 -40.76 -3.66 -16.80
C ASN A 176 -39.52 -2.73 -16.91
N PRO A 177 -39.44 -1.67 -16.07
CA PRO A 177 -38.34 -0.71 -16.07
C PRO A 177 -36.96 -1.35 -15.85
N TYR A 178 -36.89 -2.39 -15.01
CA TYR A 178 -35.67 -3.15 -14.75
C TYR A 178 -35.20 -3.93 -15.98
N LYS A 179 -36.12 -4.61 -16.68
CA LYS A 179 -35.82 -5.34 -17.92
C LYS A 179 -35.43 -4.42 -19.08
N LEU A 180 -36.01 -3.21 -19.14
CA LEU A 180 -35.61 -2.20 -20.13
C LEU A 180 -34.21 -1.64 -19.84
N GLY A 181 -33.87 -1.43 -18.56
CA GLY A 181 -32.52 -1.05 -18.16
C GLY A 181 -31.46 -2.09 -18.56
N LEU A 182 -31.77 -3.38 -18.42
CA LEU A 182 -30.91 -4.49 -18.89
C LEU A 182 -30.73 -4.56 -20.41
N MET A 183 -31.54 -3.86 -21.20
CA MET A 183 -31.44 -3.86 -22.67
C MET A 183 -30.57 -2.72 -23.21
N VAL A 184 -30.30 -1.70 -22.38
CA VAL A 184 -29.51 -0.50 -22.74
C VAL A 184 -28.03 -0.65 -22.31
N VAL A 185 -27.80 -1.48 -21.30
CA VAL A 185 -26.48 -1.84 -20.76
C VAL A 185 -25.97 -3.09 -21.45
#